data_AF-A0A259PLS4-F1
#
_entry.id   AF-A0A259PLS4-F1
#
_cell.length_a   1.000
_cell.length_b   1.000
_cell.length_c   1.000
_cell.angle_alpha   90.00
_cell.angle_beta   90.00
_cell.angle_gamma   90.00
#
_symmetry.space_group_name_H-M   'P 1'
#
loop_
_entity.id
_entity.type
_entity.pdbx_description
1 polymer ?
#
loop_
_entity_poly.entity_id
_entity_poly.type
_entity_poly.pdbx_seq_one_letter_code
_entity_poly.pdbx_strand_id
1 'polypeptide(L)'
;MKHIKKRPRSLRIMGRQYGVNWEKSNLLGSSAVGFCINTKLEIVVQDGMHPVEELDTLLHEIFHAIWFQMSINEHNPEEEVIVRKMAGGLTQVLMDNSHLQDYIRAIENPVPVGEQDD
;
A
#
# COMPACT_ATOMS: atom_id res chain seq x y z
N MET A 1 8.85 -18.86 -14.14
CA MET A 1 8.24 -17.83 -15.02
C MET A 1 8.61 -16.45 -14.48
N LYS A 2 8.92 -15.46 -15.33
CA LYS A 2 9.25 -14.10 -14.89
C LYS A 2 7.94 -13.34 -14.69
N HIS A 3 7.53 -13.11 -13.45
CA HIS A 3 6.31 -12.35 -13.16
C HIS A 3 6.49 -10.89 -13.62
N ILE A 4 5.51 -10.36 -14.37
CA ILE A 4 5.49 -8.95 -14.77
C ILE A 4 4.95 -8.14 -13.59
N LYS A 5 5.79 -7.30 -12.99
CA LYS A 5 5.43 -6.49 -11.81
C LYS A 5 5.05 -5.07 -12.26
N LYS A 6 3.75 -4.76 -12.28
CA LYS A 6 3.24 -3.39 -12.52
C LYS A 6 3.18 -2.61 -11.20
N ARG A 7 4.35 -2.18 -10.74
CA ARG A 7 4.50 -1.51 -9.44
C ARG A 7 4.02 -0.05 -9.49
N PRO A 8 3.18 0.40 -8.55
CA PRO A 8 2.87 1.82 -8.43
C PRO A 8 4.12 2.59 -8.00
N ARG A 9 4.24 3.83 -8.50
CA ARG A 9 5.25 4.81 -8.03
C ARG A 9 4.67 5.76 -6.98
N SER A 10 3.36 5.87 -6.92
CA SER A 10 2.67 6.77 -6.02
C SER A 10 1.22 6.30 -5.81
N LEU A 11 0.65 6.60 -4.65
CA LEU A 11 -0.71 6.24 -4.26
C LEU A 11 -1.36 7.43 -3.55
N ARG A 12 -2.65 7.68 -3.81
CA ARG A 12 -3.43 8.65 -3.02
C ARG A 12 -4.12 7.93 -1.88
N ILE A 13 -3.75 8.25 -0.65
CA ILE A 13 -4.24 7.60 0.58
C ILE A 13 -4.86 8.67 1.46
N MET A 14 -6.15 8.55 1.76
CA MET A 14 -6.91 9.53 2.58
C MET A 14 -6.69 10.99 2.15
N GLY A 15 -6.62 11.22 0.83
CA GLY A 15 -6.41 12.55 0.25
C GLY A 15 -4.95 13.02 0.17
N ARG A 16 -3.98 12.27 0.71
CA ARG A 16 -2.54 12.57 0.63
C ARG A 16 -1.85 11.77 -0.47
N GLN A 17 -0.85 12.37 -1.11
CA GLN A 17 -0.05 11.70 -2.14
C GLN A 17 1.16 11.03 -1.48
N TYR A 18 1.16 9.70 -1.41
CA TYR A 18 2.29 8.92 -0.95
C TYR A 18 3.18 8.49 -2.12
N GLY A 19 4.49 8.62 -1.98
CA GLY A 19 5.48 8.03 -2.88
C GLY A 19 5.70 6.54 -2.54
N VAL A 20 5.93 5.70 -3.54
CA VAL A 20 6.22 4.27 -3.34
C VAL A 20 7.59 3.94 -3.92
N ASN A 21 8.53 3.60 -3.04
CA ASN A 21 9.91 3.28 -3.36
C ASN A 21 10.14 1.77 -3.23
N TRP A 22 10.82 1.19 -4.23
CA TRP A 22 11.13 -0.23 -4.29
C TRP A 22 12.64 -0.42 -4.22
N GLU A 23 13.14 -0.87 -3.08
CA GLU A 23 14.57 -0.85 -2.77
C GLU A 23 15.17 -2.26 -2.69
N LYS A 24 16.34 -2.45 -3.31
CA LYS A 24 17.06 -3.73 -3.26
C LYS A 24 17.78 -3.87 -1.91
N SER A 25 17.15 -4.62 -1.01
CA SER A 25 17.59 -4.99 0.35
C SER A 25 17.79 -3.83 1.34
N ASN A 26 17.70 -4.19 2.63
CA ASN A 26 17.63 -3.26 3.75
C ASN A 26 18.84 -2.33 3.83
N LEU A 27 18.63 -1.07 3.46
CA LEU A 27 19.59 0.02 3.65
C LEU A 27 20.01 0.23 5.12
N LEU A 28 19.33 -0.41 6.08
CA LEU A 28 19.47 -0.17 7.51
C LEU A 28 19.66 -1.43 8.38
N GLY A 29 19.88 -2.62 7.81
CA GLY A 29 20.13 -3.84 8.60
C GLY A 29 18.95 -4.32 9.47
N SER A 30 17.75 -3.78 9.25
CA SER A 30 16.50 -4.26 9.85
C SER A 30 16.14 -5.65 9.29
N SER A 31 15.28 -6.40 9.98
CA SER A 31 14.60 -7.58 9.43
C SER A 31 13.27 -7.23 8.75
N ALA A 32 12.82 -5.97 8.86
CA ALA A 32 11.62 -5.48 8.20
C ALA A 32 11.82 -5.46 6.67
N VAL A 33 10.76 -5.76 5.92
CA VAL A 33 10.75 -5.77 4.44
C VAL A 33 9.94 -4.61 3.85
N GLY A 34 9.39 -3.75 4.71
CA GLY A 34 8.60 -2.58 4.35
C GLY A 34 8.67 -1.52 5.45
N PHE A 35 8.42 -0.26 5.06
CA PHE A 35 8.30 0.88 5.98
C PHE A 35 7.31 1.91 5.46
N CYS A 36 6.44 2.39 6.33
CA CYS A 36 5.60 3.56 6.13
C CYS A 36 6.18 4.77 6.89
N ILE A 37 6.75 5.73 6.16
CA ILE A 37 7.33 6.95 6.72
C ILE A 37 6.31 8.07 6.59
N ASN A 38 5.36 8.11 7.52
CA ASN A 38 4.22 9.02 7.49
C ASN A 38 4.60 10.50 7.43
N THR A 39 5.68 10.91 8.11
CA THR A 39 6.16 12.30 8.11
C THR A 39 6.67 12.77 6.74
N LYS A 40 7.05 11.83 5.86
CA LYS A 40 7.51 12.11 4.49
C LYS A 40 6.47 11.73 3.43
N LEU A 41 5.37 11.10 3.82
CA LEU A 41 4.40 10.48 2.91
C LEU A 41 5.10 9.50 1.94
N GLU A 42 5.94 8.61 2.48
CA GLU A 42 6.69 7.62 1.71
C GLU A 42 6.39 6.21 2.20
N ILE A 43 6.20 5.29 1.26
CA ILE A 43 6.13 3.85 1.49
C ILE A 43 7.35 3.22 0.81
N VAL A 44 8.10 2.43 1.56
CA VAL A 44 9.23 1.65 1.06
C VAL A 44 8.86 0.17 1.11
N VAL A 45 9.10 -0.56 0.03
CA VAL A 45 8.92 -2.01 -0.05
C VAL A 45 10.19 -2.65 -0.60
N GLN A 46 10.61 -3.75 0.00
CA GLN A 46 11.78 -4.49 -0.46
C GLN A 46 11.55 -5.09 -1.86
N ASP A 47 12.48 -4.80 -2.77
CA ASP A 47 12.54 -5.39 -4.10
C ASP A 47 13.08 -6.82 -4.05
N GLY A 48 12.60 -7.66 -4.97
CA GLY A 48 13.09 -9.02 -5.17
C GLY A 48 12.32 -10.09 -4.40
N MET A 49 11.31 -9.71 -3.62
CA MET A 49 10.41 -10.67 -2.96
C MET A 49 9.48 -11.35 -3.97
N HIS A 50 8.85 -12.45 -3.54
CA HIS A 50 7.81 -13.10 -4.33
C HIS A 50 6.67 -12.08 -4.58
N PRO A 51 6.04 -12.03 -5.77
CA PRO A 51 5.04 -11.00 -6.07
C PRO A 51 3.89 -10.89 -5.06
N VAL A 52 3.48 -12.02 -4.47
CA VAL A 52 2.43 -12.05 -3.43
C VAL A 52 2.93 -11.44 -2.12
N GLU A 53 4.19 -11.65 -1.75
CA GLU A 53 4.79 -11.04 -0.55
C GLU A 53 4.98 -9.53 -0.74
N GLU A 54 5.31 -9.09 -1.96
CA GLU A 54 5.36 -7.66 -2.29
C GLU A 54 3.99 -6.99 -2.18
N LEU A 55 2.94 -7.66 -2.64
CA LEU A 55 1.57 -7.17 -2.50
C LEU A 55 1.18 -7.09 -1.02
N ASP A 56 1.43 -8.15 -0.26
CA ASP A 56 1.13 -8.18 1.18
C ASP A 56 1.84 -7.06 1.94
N THR A 57 3.14 -6.90 1.69
CA THR A 57 3.95 -5.84 2.30
C THR A 57 3.43 -4.46 1.89
N LEU A 58 3.11 -4.24 0.62
CA LEU A 58 2.56 -2.96 0.17
C LEU A 58 1.22 -2.64 0.86
N LEU A 59 0.31 -3.62 0.97
CA LEU A 59 -0.96 -3.43 1.66
C LEU A 59 -0.78 -3.16 3.15
N HIS A 60 0.18 -3.84 3.79
CA HIS A 60 0.58 -3.59 5.18
C HIS A 60 0.98 -2.12 5.38
N GLU A 61 1.89 -1.60 4.57
CA GLU A 61 2.32 -0.20 4.69
C GLU A 61 1.21 0.82 4.32
N ILE A 62 0.33 0.48 3.38
CA ILE A 62 -0.86 1.30 3.07
C ILE A 62 -1.78 1.38 4.29
N PHE A 63 -1.99 0.28 5.01
CA PHE A 63 -2.83 0.29 6.20
C PHE A 63 -2.22 1.11 7.35
N HIS A 64 -0.89 1.09 7.53
CA HIS A 64 -0.23 2.05 8.43
C HIS A 64 -0.47 3.51 8.01
N ALA A 65 -0.40 3.81 6.71
CA ALA A 65 -0.68 5.14 6.21
C ALA A 65 -2.14 5.55 6.48
N ILE A 66 -3.11 4.67 6.23
CA ILE A 66 -4.53 4.92 6.53
C ILE A 66 -4.73 5.16 8.03
N TRP A 67 -4.18 4.29 8.87
CA TRP A 67 -4.27 4.39 10.33
C TRP A 67 -3.77 5.74 10.84
N PHE A 68 -2.59 6.16 10.37
CA PHE A 68 -2.01 7.46 10.70
C PHE A 68 -2.87 8.63 10.21
N GLN A 69 -3.35 8.61 8.96
CA GLN A 69 -4.19 9.68 8.41
C GLN A 69 -5.57 9.78 9.09
N MET A 70 -6.06 8.69 9.68
CA MET A 70 -7.26 8.69 10.53
C MET A 70 -7.00 9.25 11.93
N SER A 71 -5.75 9.58 12.28
CA SER A 71 -5.33 10.00 13.62
C SER A 71 -5.74 9.00 14.70
N ILE A 72 -5.77 7.71 14.35
CA ILE A 72 -6.01 6.64 15.32
C ILE A 72 -4.72 6.50 16.12
N ASN A 73 -4.77 6.82 17.42
CA ASN A 73 -3.70 6.71 18.42
C ASN A 73 -2.33 6.28 17.88
N GLU A 74 -1.41 7.23 17.77
CA GLU A 74 -0.01 6.95 17.43
C GLU A 74 0.60 5.99 18.47
N HIS A 75 1.33 4.98 17.98
CA HIS A 75 1.99 3.95 18.80
C HIS A 75 1.05 3.02 19.59
N ASN A 76 -0.16 2.77 19.07
CA ASN A 76 -1.00 1.72 19.63
C ASN A 76 -0.31 0.34 19.47
N PRO A 77 -0.05 -0.41 20.56
CA PRO A 77 0.59 -1.73 20.46
C PRO A 77 -0.20 -2.74 19.61
N GLU A 78 -1.49 -2.50 19.40
CA GLU A 78 -2.35 -3.36 18.57
C GLU A 78 -2.29 -3.01 17.07
N GLU A 79 -1.75 -1.85 16.69
CA GLU A 79 -1.71 -1.38 15.30
C GLU A 79 -1.08 -2.43 14.37
N GLU A 80 0.15 -2.85 14.65
CA GLU A 80 0.88 -3.83 13.83
C GLU A 80 0.12 -5.15 13.68
N VAL A 81 -0.53 -5.61 14.75
CA VAL A 81 -1.30 -6.87 14.74
C VAL A 81 -2.53 -6.75 13.86
N ILE A 82 -3.25 -5.63 13.94
CA ILE A 82 -4.44 -5.37 13.14
C ILE A 82 -4.05 -5.19 11.67
N VAL A 83 -3.06 -4.33 11.41
CA VAL A 83 -2.54 -4.04 10.07
C VAL A 83 -2.07 -5.33 9.37
N ARG A 84 -1.29 -6.17 10.06
CA ARG A 84 -0.82 -7.45 9.52
C ARG A 84 -1.96 -8.37 9.13
N LYS A 85 -2.96 -8.52 10.00
CA LYS A 85 -4.13 -9.38 9.75
C LYS A 85 -4.97 -8.88 8.57
N MET A 86 -5.17 -7.57 8.50
CA MET A 86 -5.93 -6.93 7.43
C MET A 86 -5.20 -7.04 6.09
N ALA A 87 -3.88 -6.80 6.05
CA ALA A 87 -3.05 -6.96 4.87
C ALA A 87 -3.11 -8.40 4.34
N GLY A 88 -2.80 -9.39 5.18
CA GLY A 88 -2.82 -10.80 4.78
C GLY A 88 -4.17 -11.27 4.27
N GLY A 89 -5.24 -10.94 4.99
CA GLY A 89 -6.60 -11.30 4.58
C GLY A 89 -7.00 -10.67 3.25
N LEU A 90 -6.73 -9.36 3.06
CA LEU A 90 -7.07 -8.66 1.83
C LEU A 90 -6.20 -9.12 0.65
N THR A 91 -4.91 -9.36 0.86
CA THR A 91 -4.00 -9.93 -0.15
C THR A 91 -4.60 -11.21 -0.71
N GLN A 92 -5.03 -12.12 0.17
CA GLN A 92 -5.64 -13.38 -0.23
C GLN A 92 -6.91 -13.13 -1.07
N VAL A 93 -7.88 -12.38 -0.52
CA VAL A 93 -9.14 -12.08 -1.23
C VAL A 93 -8.88 -11.54 -2.64
N LEU A 94 -7.94 -10.60 -2.80
CA LEU A 94 -7.63 -10.03 -4.10
C LEU A 94 -6.94 -11.02 -5.04
N MET A 95 -6.03 -11.85 -4.55
CA MET A 95 -5.29 -12.82 -5.37
C MET A 95 -6.18 -13.94 -5.91
N ASP A 96 -7.13 -14.41 -5.11
CA ASP A 96 -8.03 -15.52 -5.49
C ASP A 96 -9.27 -15.08 -6.29
N ASN A 97 -9.58 -13.78 -6.31
CA ASN A 97 -10.81 -13.26 -6.91
C ASN A 97 -10.51 -12.16 -7.94
N SER A 98 -9.95 -12.53 -9.10
CA SER A 98 -9.64 -11.57 -10.17
C SER A 98 -10.85 -10.76 -10.65
N HIS A 99 -12.03 -11.38 -10.71
CA HIS A 99 -13.29 -10.74 -11.10
C HIS A 99 -13.70 -9.59 -10.16
N LEU A 100 -13.33 -9.66 -8.86
CA LEU A 100 -13.55 -8.57 -7.93
C LEU A 100 -12.68 -7.36 -8.28
N GLN A 101 -11.44 -7.59 -8.70
CA GLN A 101 -10.56 -6.51 -9.14
C GLN A 101 -11.09 -5.82 -10.40
N ASP A 102 -11.64 -6.60 -11.35
CA ASP A 102 -12.24 -6.06 -12.56
C ASP A 102 -13.47 -5.23 -12.24
N TYR A 103 -14.32 -5.71 -11.32
CA TYR A 103 -15.47 -4.95 -10.82
C TYR A 103 -15.03 -3.62 -10.18
N ILE A 104 -14.02 -3.63 -9.30
CA ILE A 104 -13.50 -2.41 -8.66
C ILE A 104 -12.96 -1.42 -9.70
N ARG A 105 -12.23 -1.89 -10.71
CA ARG A 105 -11.67 -1.04 -11.77
C ARG A 105 -12.72 -0.43 -12.68
N ALA A 106 -13.87 -1.08 -12.84
CA ALA A 106 -14.98 -0.56 -13.64
C ALA A 106 -15.73 0.59 -12.94
N ILE A 107 -15.46 0.85 -11.66
CA ILE A 107 -16.00 2.00 -10.94
C ILE A 107 -15.25 3.26 -11.40
N GLU A 108 -15.87 4.00 -12.31
CA GLU A 108 -15.40 5.33 -12.69
C GLU A 108 -15.86 6.35 -11.64
N ASN A 109 -14.93 6.97 -10.93
CA ASN A 109 -15.25 8.11 -10.10
C ASN A 109 -15.54 9.31 -11.02
N PRO A 110 -16.65 10.03 -10.85
CA PRO A 110 -16.86 11.27 -11.59
C PRO A 110 -15.70 12.22 -11.30
N VAL A 111 -15.11 12.79 -12.35
CA VAL A 111 -14.09 13.83 -12.23
C VAL A 111 -14.70 14.98 -11.39
N PRO A 112 -14.05 15.46 -10.33
CA PRO A 112 -14.53 16.60 -9.58
C PRO A 112 -14.77 17.77 -10.53
N VAL A 113 -16.01 18.26 -10.60
CA VAL A 113 -16.39 19.44 -11.36
C VAL A 113 -15.68 20.64 -10.70
N GLY A 114 -14.55 21.06 -11.26
CA GLY A 114 -13.74 22.17 -10.70
C GLY A 114 -12.35 22.37 -11.29
N GLU A 115 -11.83 21.43 -12.09
CA GLU A 115 -10.55 21.60 -12.84
C GLU A 115 -10.80 21.55 -14.35
N GLN A 116 -11.79 22.29 -14.83
CA GLN A 116 -11.90 22.65 -16.24
C GLN A 116 -11.70 24.17 -16.34
N ASP A 117 -10.54 24.51 -16.91
CA ASP A 117 -10.20 25.75 -17.60
C ASP A 117 -10.19 27.05 -16.77
N ASP A 118 -8.98 27.45 -16.36
CA ASP A 118 -8.46 28.83 -16.51
C ASP A 118 -7.09 28.77 -17.20
#